data_AF-A0A150GPX9-F1
#
_entry.id   AF-A0A150GPX9-F1
#
_cell.length_a   1.000
_cell.length_b   1.000
_cell.length_c   1.000
_cell.angle_alpha   90.00
_cell.angle_beta   90.00
_cell.angle_gamma   90.00
#
_symmetry.space_group_name_H-M   'P 1'
#
loop_
_entity.id
_entity.type
_entity.pdbx_description
1 polymer ?
#
loop_
_entity_poly.entity_id
_entity_poly.type
_entity_poly.pdbx_seq_one_letter_code
_entity_poly.pdbx_strand_id
1 'polypeptide(L)'
;MPVWCRCASGLAGKPTVDPAYVNGAAYLRTIGLVNQAEVARVLDIAMNPDSLFLSYGDGRRTKNASARKLDVDADMKPVVDFLLAKGMSVGDVTKVISGHPPVLSYSVSDRLEPFWSYLASIGVPDVGAAVVSRPSLLGLDVNANLRKIVEYLQYTETPTETIVKYVTETI
;
A
#
# COMPACT_ATOMS: atom_id res chain seq x y z
N MET A 1 11.26 17.48 -6.77
CA MET A 1 12.04 17.39 -5.52
C MET A 1 11.10 16.84 -4.45
N PRO A 2 11.46 15.76 -3.72
CA PRO A 2 10.65 15.25 -2.61
C PRO A 2 10.42 16.35 -1.56
N VAL A 3 9.24 16.41 -0.98
CA VAL A 3 8.77 17.54 -0.12
C VAL A 3 9.55 17.65 1.20
N TRP A 4 10.33 16.62 1.54
CA TRP A 4 11.24 16.60 2.71
C TRP A 4 12.45 17.54 2.56
N CYS A 5 12.71 18.08 1.37
CA CYS A 5 13.68 19.14 1.14
C CYS A 5 13.05 20.56 1.24
N ARG A 6 12.17 20.82 2.22
CA ARG A 6 11.73 22.20 2.48
C ARG A 6 12.86 22.97 3.17
N CYS A 7 13.56 23.82 2.41
CA CYS A 7 14.41 24.87 2.95
C CYS A 7 13.50 25.84 3.73
N ALA A 8 13.53 25.76 5.06
CA ALA A 8 13.12 26.88 5.89
C ALA A 8 14.09 28.03 5.59
N SER A 9 13.53 29.22 5.41
CA SER A 9 14.21 30.50 5.16
C SER A 9 15.53 30.66 5.93
N GLY A 10 16.62 30.87 5.18
CA GLY A 10 17.96 31.19 5.72
C GLY A 10 18.97 30.07 5.49
N LEU A 11 19.98 30.33 4.66
CA LEU A 11 21.09 29.42 4.37
C LEU A 11 21.92 29.15 5.64
N ALA A 12 21.63 28.08 6.38
CA ALA A 12 22.55 27.45 7.34
C ALA A 12 22.06 26.06 7.76
N GLY A 13 22.38 25.03 6.98
CA GLY A 13 22.17 23.63 7.35
C GLY A 13 21.86 22.78 6.13
N LYS A 14 22.59 21.67 5.94
CA LYS A 14 22.14 20.62 5.01
C LYS A 14 20.71 20.23 5.43
N PRO A 15 19.77 19.98 4.49
CA PRO A 15 18.45 19.48 4.87
C PRO A 15 18.66 18.25 5.73
N THR A 16 18.25 18.33 6.99
CA THR A 16 18.33 17.20 7.92
C THR A 16 17.28 16.21 7.46
N VAL A 17 17.73 15.06 6.94
CA VAL A 17 16.82 13.99 6.51
C VAL A 17 16.09 13.47 7.74
N ASP A 18 14.75 13.38 7.69
CA ASP A 18 13.96 12.87 8.83
C ASP A 18 14.48 11.46 9.19
N PRO A 19 14.85 11.21 10.47
CA PRO A 19 15.31 9.90 10.91
C PRO A 19 14.37 8.74 10.55
N ALA A 20 13.04 8.97 10.54
CA ALA A 20 12.09 7.93 10.15
C ALA A 20 12.22 7.55 8.67
N TYR A 21 12.54 8.53 7.81
CA TYR A 21 12.81 8.27 6.40
C TYR A 21 14.10 7.47 6.22
N VAL A 22 15.15 7.78 6.99
CA VAL A 22 16.42 7.05 6.95
C VAL A 22 16.25 5.62 7.44
N ASN A 23 15.55 5.43 8.57
CA ASN A 23 15.28 4.11 9.15
C ASN A 23 14.40 3.27 8.22
N GLY A 24 13.33 3.85 7.68
CA GLY A 24 12.48 3.21 6.69
C GLY A 24 13.25 2.82 5.43
N ALA A 25 14.13 3.68 4.93
CA ALA A 25 14.95 3.39 3.75
C ALA A 25 15.95 2.24 4.02
N ALA A 26 16.56 2.21 5.20
CA ALA A 26 17.44 1.11 5.59
C ALA A 26 16.66 -0.21 5.65
N TYR A 27 15.48 -0.20 6.27
CA TYR A 27 14.61 -1.38 6.34
C TYR A 27 14.16 -1.86 4.96
N LEU A 28 13.67 -0.96 4.09
CA LEU A 28 13.23 -1.33 2.74
C LEU A 28 14.36 -1.94 1.89
N ARG A 29 15.62 -1.56 2.13
CA ARG A 29 16.77 -2.22 1.49
C ARG A 29 17.00 -3.62 2.02
N THR A 30 16.83 -3.85 3.32
CA THR A 30 16.98 -5.21 3.91
C THR A 30 15.95 -6.20 3.40
N ILE A 31 14.73 -5.75 3.07
CA ILE A 31 13.70 -6.61 2.45
C ILE A 31 13.92 -6.83 0.95
N GLY A 32 14.86 -6.12 0.31
CA GLY A 32 15.22 -6.33 -1.10
C GLY A 32 14.85 -5.21 -2.08
N LEU A 33 14.39 -4.02 -1.64
CA LEU A 33 14.33 -2.86 -2.54
C LEU A 33 15.73 -2.29 -2.74
N VAL A 34 16.38 -2.70 -3.83
CA VAL A 34 17.74 -2.27 -4.18
C VAL A 34 17.80 -0.90 -4.83
N ASN A 35 16.74 -0.48 -5.53
CA ASN A 35 16.73 0.76 -6.28
C ASN A 35 16.43 1.95 -5.36
N GLN A 36 17.42 2.84 -5.21
CA GLN A 36 17.30 4.01 -4.34
C GLN A 36 16.16 4.96 -4.75
N ALA A 37 15.89 5.12 -6.05
CA ALA A 37 14.79 5.96 -6.52
C ALA A 37 13.42 5.35 -6.18
N GLU A 38 13.34 4.01 -6.20
CA GLU A 38 12.12 3.29 -5.84
C GLU A 38 11.86 3.36 -4.34
N VAL A 39 12.88 3.12 -3.50
CA VAL A 39 12.80 3.33 -2.05
C VAL A 39 12.34 4.75 -1.74
N ALA A 40 12.93 5.74 -2.42
CA ALA A 40 12.59 7.13 -2.19
C ALA A 40 11.13 7.44 -2.56
N ARG A 41 10.63 6.88 -3.67
CA ARG A 41 9.24 7.00 -4.12
C ARG A 41 8.27 6.32 -3.15
N VAL A 42 8.56 5.10 -2.72
CA VAL A 42 7.73 4.33 -1.79
C VAL A 42 7.54 5.12 -0.49
N LEU A 43 8.65 5.58 0.11
CA LEU A 43 8.61 6.35 1.34
C LEU A 43 7.95 7.72 1.16
N ASP A 44 8.16 8.39 0.02
CA ASP A 44 7.46 9.64 -0.25
C ASP A 44 5.95 9.40 -0.32
N ILE A 45 5.47 8.41 -1.09
CA ILE A 45 4.03 8.11 -1.16
C ILE A 45 3.47 7.72 0.20
N ALA A 46 4.19 6.90 0.98
CA ALA A 46 3.71 6.37 2.25
C ALA A 46 3.75 7.39 3.41
N MET A 47 4.70 8.33 3.41
CA MET A 47 4.92 9.23 4.55
C MET A 47 4.62 10.70 4.26
N ASN A 48 4.57 11.11 2.99
CA ASN A 48 4.36 12.50 2.60
C ASN A 48 2.89 12.73 2.17
N PRO A 49 2.09 13.47 2.96
CA PRO A 49 0.70 13.79 2.58
C PRO A 49 0.62 14.66 1.33
N ASP A 50 1.66 15.44 1.03
CA ASP A 50 1.78 16.29 -0.15
C ASP A 50 2.53 15.58 -1.30
N SER A 51 2.56 14.23 -1.33
CA SER A 51 3.28 13.49 -2.37
C SER A 51 2.71 13.77 -3.76
N LEU A 52 3.57 14.29 -4.65
CA LEU A 52 3.19 14.64 -6.01
C LEU A 52 2.89 13.42 -6.88
N PHE A 53 3.29 12.22 -6.46
CA PHE A 53 3.04 10.98 -7.21
C PHE A 53 1.55 10.59 -7.29
N LEU A 54 0.72 11.07 -6.37
CA LEU A 54 -0.73 10.86 -6.39
C LEU A 54 -1.50 11.99 -7.09
N SER A 55 -0.87 13.16 -7.25
CA SER A 55 -1.52 14.37 -7.76
C SER A 55 -1.59 14.44 -9.29
N TYR A 56 -0.91 13.56 -10.02
CA TYR A 56 -1.01 13.51 -11.48
C TYR A 56 -2.30 12.80 -11.89
N GLY A 57 -3.40 13.55 -12.03
CA GLY A 57 -4.58 13.11 -12.78
C GLY A 57 -5.94 13.30 -12.12
N ASP A 58 -6.01 13.53 -10.80
CA ASP A 58 -7.27 13.79 -10.10
C ASP A 58 -7.17 15.07 -9.27
N GLY A 59 -7.66 16.19 -9.81
CA GLY A 59 -7.70 17.48 -9.14
C GLY A 59 -8.54 17.51 -7.84
N ARG A 60 -9.29 16.45 -7.54
CA ARG A 60 -10.04 16.30 -6.28
C ARG A 60 -9.21 15.67 -5.17
N ARG A 61 -8.13 14.92 -5.49
CA ARG A 61 -7.22 14.32 -4.51
C ARG A 61 -6.05 15.25 -4.23
N THR A 62 -6.24 16.14 -3.26
CA THR A 62 -5.23 17.14 -2.90
C THR A 62 -4.18 16.63 -1.92
N LYS A 63 -4.45 15.52 -1.20
CA LYS A 63 -3.55 14.93 -0.19
C LYS A 63 -3.70 13.42 -0.11
N ASN A 64 -2.62 12.72 0.25
CA ASN A 64 -2.69 11.32 0.65
C ASN A 64 -3.21 11.20 2.09
N ALA A 65 -4.47 10.81 2.27
CA ALA A 65 -5.06 10.63 3.59
C ALA A 65 -4.40 9.50 4.42
N SER A 66 -3.75 8.54 3.76
CA SER A 66 -3.06 7.43 4.42
C SER A 66 -1.59 7.75 4.77
N ALA A 67 -1.07 8.90 4.33
CA ALA A 67 0.32 9.25 4.57
C ALA A 67 0.51 9.84 5.97
N ARG A 68 1.43 9.26 6.72
CA ARG A 68 1.85 9.71 8.05
C ARG A 68 3.29 9.32 8.31
N LYS A 69 3.89 9.85 9.39
CA LYS A 69 5.17 9.35 9.88
C LYS A 69 4.99 7.88 10.30
N LEU A 70 5.86 7.02 9.76
CA LEU A 70 5.89 5.59 10.04
C LEU A 70 7.11 5.24 10.89
N ASP A 71 6.92 4.30 11.80
CA ASP A 71 7.98 3.62 12.52
C ASP A 71 8.25 2.24 11.90
N VAL A 72 9.52 1.81 11.91
CA VAL A 72 9.89 0.54 11.27
C VAL A 72 9.32 -0.65 12.05
N ASP A 73 9.44 -0.64 13.37
CA ASP A 73 9.06 -1.79 14.21
C ASP A 73 7.55 -1.80 14.49
N ALA A 74 6.93 -0.63 14.64
CA ALA A 74 5.50 -0.53 14.92
C ALA A 74 4.61 -0.60 13.67
N ASP A 75 5.07 -0.11 12.51
CA ASP A 75 4.23 0.02 11.31
C ASP A 75 4.71 -0.88 10.15
N MET A 76 5.95 -0.71 9.70
CA MET A 76 6.40 -1.35 8.45
C MET A 76 6.63 -2.86 8.61
N LYS A 77 7.25 -3.26 9.71
CA LYS A 77 7.62 -4.66 9.96
C LYS A 77 6.40 -5.57 10.17
N PRO A 78 5.38 -5.20 10.96
CA PRO A 78 4.17 -6.01 11.09
C PRO A 78 3.46 -6.26 9.74
N VAL A 79 3.44 -5.26 8.85
CA VAL A 79 2.88 -5.41 7.49
C VAL A 79 3.68 -6.42 6.67
N VAL A 80 5.01 -6.30 6.66
CA VAL A 80 5.88 -7.23 5.92
C VAL A 80 5.77 -8.66 6.47
N ASP A 81 5.83 -8.81 7.79
CA ASP A 81 5.73 -10.11 8.46
C ASP A 81 4.37 -10.77 8.18
N PHE A 82 3.29 -9.98 8.18
CA PHE A 82 1.97 -10.46 7.80
C PHE A 82 1.92 -10.98 6.35
N LEU A 83 2.46 -10.23 5.39
CA LEU A 83 2.47 -10.64 3.98
C LEU A 83 3.28 -11.94 3.77
N LEU A 84 4.43 -12.05 4.43
CA LEU A 84 5.24 -13.27 4.43
C LEU A 84 4.50 -14.44 5.08
N ALA A 85 3.80 -14.21 6.20
CA ALA A 85 2.99 -15.21 6.88
C ALA A 85 1.81 -15.71 6.03
N LYS A 86 1.31 -14.90 5.09
CA LYS A 86 0.32 -15.33 4.08
C LYS A 86 0.92 -16.12 2.91
N GLY A 87 2.21 -16.51 3.00
CA GLY A 87 2.88 -17.39 2.04
C GLY A 87 3.54 -16.67 0.87
N MET A 88 3.61 -15.34 0.89
CA MET A 88 4.25 -14.57 -0.18
C MET A 88 5.78 -14.68 -0.11
N SER A 89 6.44 -14.71 -1.26
CA SER A 89 7.89 -14.60 -1.30
C SER A 89 8.36 -13.17 -1.02
N VAL A 90 9.61 -13.00 -0.63
CA VAL A 90 10.21 -11.66 -0.45
C VAL A 90 10.07 -10.80 -1.72
N GLY A 91 10.25 -11.42 -2.90
CA GLY A 91 10.08 -10.73 -4.19
C GLY A 91 8.63 -10.30 -4.47
N ASP A 92 7.65 -11.03 -3.95
CA ASP A 92 6.24 -10.66 -4.07
C ASP A 92 5.89 -9.52 -3.12
N VAL A 93 6.41 -9.56 -1.89
CA VAL A 93 6.24 -8.48 -0.92
C VAL A 93 6.81 -7.16 -1.46
N THR A 94 8.01 -7.18 -2.04
CA THR A 94 8.61 -5.97 -2.62
C THR A 94 7.78 -5.44 -3.80
N LYS A 95 7.27 -6.30 -4.68
CA LYS A 95 6.35 -5.91 -5.77
C LYS A 95 5.08 -5.24 -5.23
N VAL A 96 4.47 -5.79 -4.17
CA VAL A 96 3.25 -5.24 -3.57
C VAL A 96 3.51 -3.88 -2.94
N ILE A 97 4.58 -3.74 -2.17
CA ILE A 97 4.97 -2.46 -1.55
C ILE A 97 5.26 -1.41 -2.62
N SER A 98 5.96 -1.78 -3.69
CA SER A 98 6.24 -0.87 -4.79
C SER A 98 5.00 -0.46 -5.56
N GLY A 99 4.08 -1.39 -5.81
CA GLY A 99 2.83 -1.13 -6.53
C GLY A 99 1.79 -0.36 -5.72
N HIS A 100 1.74 -0.57 -4.41
CA HIS A 100 0.83 0.11 -3.49
C HIS A 100 1.52 0.53 -2.18
N PRO A 101 2.39 1.55 -2.22
CA PRO A 101 3.15 2.00 -1.04
C PRO A 101 2.32 2.34 0.21
N PRO A 102 1.07 2.85 0.13
CA PRO A 102 0.24 3.09 1.31
C PRO A 102 0.01 1.85 2.19
N VAL A 103 0.22 0.63 1.69
CA VAL A 103 0.11 -0.60 2.49
C VAL A 103 0.95 -0.55 3.77
N LEU A 104 2.09 0.14 3.73
CA LEU A 104 3.01 0.28 4.87
C LEU A 104 2.42 1.03 6.07
N SER A 105 1.32 1.76 5.88
CA SER A 105 0.63 2.46 6.98
C SER A 105 -0.61 1.74 7.50
N TYR A 106 -0.93 0.55 6.96
CA TYR A 106 -2.16 -0.17 7.28
C TYR A 106 -2.03 -0.98 8.56
N SER A 107 -3.09 -0.94 9.38
CA SER A 107 -3.23 -1.83 10.53
C SER A 107 -3.43 -3.27 10.06
N VAL A 108 -2.63 -4.19 10.59
CA VAL A 108 -2.77 -5.62 10.29
C VAL A 108 -4.12 -6.12 10.79
N SER A 109 -4.48 -5.82 12.04
CA SER A 109 -5.72 -6.29 12.67
C SER A 109 -6.98 -5.67 12.06
N ASP A 110 -6.93 -4.36 11.78
CA ASP A 110 -8.15 -3.62 11.46
C ASP A 110 -8.41 -3.56 9.96
N ARG A 111 -7.37 -3.76 9.14
CA ARG A 111 -7.46 -3.60 7.69
C ARG A 111 -6.98 -4.80 6.90
N LEU A 112 -5.78 -5.30 7.13
CA LEU A 112 -5.24 -6.38 6.30
C LEU A 112 -5.91 -7.73 6.57
N GLU A 113 -6.11 -8.11 7.83
CA GLU A 113 -6.76 -9.38 8.20
C GLU A 113 -8.23 -9.45 7.72
N PRO A 114 -9.07 -8.42 7.93
CA PRO A 114 -10.43 -8.41 7.40
C PRO A 114 -10.47 -8.44 5.88
N PHE A 115 -9.53 -7.78 5.21
CA PHE A 115 -9.38 -7.79 3.76
C PHE A 115 -9.06 -9.19 3.23
N TRP A 116 -8.06 -9.86 3.80
CA TRP A 116 -7.71 -11.23 3.42
C TRP A 116 -8.87 -12.20 3.66
N SER A 117 -9.49 -12.12 4.84
CA SER A 117 -10.62 -12.97 5.21
C SER A 117 -11.81 -12.77 4.28
N TYR A 118 -12.09 -11.52 3.90
CA TYR A 118 -13.18 -11.21 3.00
C TYR A 118 -12.95 -11.73 1.58
N LEU A 119 -11.76 -11.54 1.00
CA LEU A 119 -11.44 -12.06 -0.33
C LEU A 119 -11.50 -13.60 -0.38
N ALA A 120 -11.00 -14.27 0.67
CA ALA A 120 -11.15 -15.71 0.78
C ALA A 120 -12.64 -16.12 0.84
N SER A 121 -13.47 -15.38 1.58
CA SER A 121 -14.91 -15.67 1.73
C SER A 121 -15.72 -15.54 0.44
N ILE A 122 -15.31 -14.68 -0.50
CA ILE A 122 -15.97 -14.51 -1.80
C ILE A 122 -15.47 -15.51 -2.85
N GLY A 123 -14.55 -16.40 -2.49
CA GLY A 123 -14.04 -17.46 -3.36
C GLY A 123 -12.76 -17.14 -4.12
N VAL A 124 -11.98 -16.12 -3.71
CA VAL A 124 -10.64 -15.90 -4.28
C VAL A 124 -9.71 -17.05 -3.84
N PRO A 125 -9.17 -17.86 -4.77
CA PRO A 125 -8.40 -19.05 -4.42
C PRO A 125 -7.04 -18.72 -3.82
N ASP A 126 -6.37 -17.69 -4.35
CA ASP A 126 -5.09 -17.20 -3.86
C ASP A 126 -5.12 -15.67 -3.77
N VAL A 127 -5.40 -15.18 -2.57
CA VAL A 127 -5.43 -13.74 -2.28
C VAL A 127 -4.04 -13.12 -2.44
N GLY A 128 -2.97 -13.86 -2.12
CA GLY A 128 -1.59 -13.40 -2.29
C GLY A 128 -1.28 -13.13 -3.75
N ALA A 129 -1.54 -14.09 -4.63
CA ALA A 129 -1.36 -13.94 -6.07
C ALA A 129 -2.20 -12.79 -6.65
N ALA A 130 -3.45 -12.65 -6.20
CA ALA A 130 -4.31 -11.54 -6.62
C ALA A 130 -3.73 -10.16 -6.23
N VAL A 131 -3.22 -10.03 -5.00
CA VAL A 131 -2.60 -8.79 -4.51
C VAL A 131 -1.27 -8.51 -5.21
N VAL A 132 -0.48 -9.53 -5.54
CA VAL A 132 0.76 -9.37 -6.33
C VAL A 132 0.45 -8.88 -7.75
N SER A 133 -0.57 -9.48 -8.40
CA SER A 133 -1.01 -9.10 -9.73
C SER A 133 -1.57 -7.67 -9.77
N ARG A 134 -2.34 -7.31 -8.74
CA ARG A 134 -2.99 -6.00 -8.64
C ARG A 134 -2.85 -5.41 -7.23
N PRO A 135 -1.70 -4.78 -6.90
CA PRO A 135 -1.48 -4.22 -5.56
C PRO A 135 -2.49 -3.15 -5.14
N SER A 136 -3.11 -2.46 -6.11
CA SER A 136 -4.15 -1.45 -5.87
C SER A 136 -5.41 -2.01 -5.20
N LEU A 137 -5.61 -3.34 -5.19
CA LEU A 137 -6.72 -3.99 -4.46
C LEU A 137 -6.72 -3.64 -2.98
N LEU A 138 -5.54 -3.52 -2.37
CA LEU A 138 -5.38 -3.17 -0.94
C LEU A 138 -5.91 -1.77 -0.62
N GLY A 139 -6.03 -0.91 -1.64
CA GLY A 139 -6.66 0.40 -1.53
C GLY A 139 -8.18 0.34 -1.36
N LEU A 140 -8.82 -0.80 -1.68
CA LEU A 140 -10.26 -0.99 -1.53
C LEU A 140 -10.58 -1.33 -0.08
N ASP A 141 -11.37 -0.47 0.56
CA ASP A 141 -11.89 -0.74 1.88
C ASP A 141 -13.05 -1.76 1.79
N VAL A 142 -12.91 -2.85 2.56
CA VAL A 142 -13.89 -3.94 2.63
C VAL A 142 -15.27 -3.44 3.03
N ASN A 143 -15.31 -2.63 4.09
CA ASN A 143 -16.54 -2.20 4.75
C ASN A 143 -17.17 -1.01 4.03
N ALA A 144 -16.36 -0.15 3.41
CA ALA A 144 -16.88 1.03 2.72
C ALA A 144 -17.41 0.71 1.31
N ASN A 145 -16.66 -0.08 0.53
CA ASN A 145 -16.86 -0.18 -0.92
C ASN A 145 -16.97 -1.62 -1.42
N LEU A 146 -16.02 -2.49 -1.08
CA LEU A 146 -15.89 -3.80 -1.73
C LEU A 146 -17.10 -4.70 -1.43
N ARG A 147 -17.58 -4.68 -0.18
CA ARG A 147 -18.77 -5.44 0.22
C ARG A 147 -20.01 -5.05 -0.59
N LYS A 148 -20.26 -3.75 -0.75
CA LYS A 148 -21.42 -3.25 -1.50
C LYS A 148 -21.38 -3.68 -2.97
N ILE A 149 -20.19 -3.68 -3.59
CA ILE A 149 -20.02 -4.12 -4.98
C ILE A 149 -20.35 -5.61 -5.11
N VAL A 150 -19.79 -6.44 -4.23
CA VAL A 150 -20.02 -7.88 -4.27
C VAL A 150 -21.48 -8.23 -3.98
N GLU A 151 -22.09 -7.62 -2.95
CA GLU A 151 -23.51 -7.81 -2.62
C GLU A 151 -24.43 -7.44 -3.79
N TYR A 152 -24.13 -6.33 -4.48
CA TYR A 152 -24.87 -5.95 -5.68
C TYR A 152 -24.72 -6.98 -6.82
N LEU A 153 -23.50 -7.47 -7.08
CA LEU A 153 -23.27 -8.47 -8.13
C LEU A 153 -23.92 -9.82 -7.81
N GLN A 154 -23.97 -10.20 -6.53
CA GLN A 154 -24.70 -11.38 -6.06
C GLN A 154 -26.21 -11.21 -6.25
N TYR A 155 -26.74 -10.01 -5.98
CA TYR A 155 -28.14 -9.69 -6.19
C TYR A 155 -28.55 -9.78 -7.68
N THR A 156 -27.64 -9.42 -8.61
CA THR A 156 -27.90 -9.57 -10.06
C THR A 156 -27.63 -10.99 -10.59
N GLU A 157 -27.56 -11.99 -9.71
CA GLU A 157 -27.32 -13.40 -10.05
C GLU A 157 -26.03 -13.63 -10.86
N THR A 158 -25.03 -12.79 -10.66
CA THR A 158 -23.73 -12.93 -11.32
C THR A 158 -23.02 -14.18 -10.78
N PRO A 159 -22.49 -15.08 -11.64
CA PRO A 159 -21.72 -16.24 -11.17
C PRO A 159 -20.52 -15.82 -10.32
N THR A 160 -20.25 -16.56 -9.25
CA THR A 160 -19.16 -16.26 -8.31
C THR A 160 -17.80 -16.15 -9.00
N GLU A 161 -17.53 -16.98 -10.00
CA GLU A 161 -16.31 -16.93 -10.82
C GLU A 161 -16.13 -15.57 -11.51
N THR A 162 -17.21 -15.02 -12.06
CA THR A 162 -17.23 -13.71 -12.71
C THR A 162 -17.02 -12.59 -11.69
N ILE A 163 -17.60 -12.71 -10.48
CA ILE A 163 -17.39 -11.75 -9.40
C ILE A 163 -15.91 -11.74 -8.98
N VAL A 164 -15.33 -12.91 -8.75
CA VAL A 164 -13.90 -13.05 -8.42
C VAL A 164 -13.05 -12.41 -9.50
N LYS A 165 -13.34 -12.70 -10.77
CA LYS A 165 -12.66 -12.11 -11.92
C LYS A 165 -12.71 -10.57 -11.90
N TYR A 166 -13.90 -9.98 -11.73
CA TYR A 166 -14.04 -8.52 -11.67
C TYR A 166 -13.33 -7.88 -10.49
N VAL A 167 -13.26 -8.59 -9.36
CA VAL A 167 -12.54 -8.11 -8.18
C VAL A 167 -11.05 -8.17 -8.42
N THR A 168 -10.49 -9.29 -8.90
CA THR A 168 -9.04 -9.51 -8.97
C THR A 168 -8.38 -8.94 -10.24
N GLU A 169 -9.11 -8.87 -11.35
CA GLU A 169 -8.58 -8.42 -12.64
C GLU A 169 -8.94 -6.97 -12.93
N THR A 170 -8.03 -6.24 -13.58
CA THR A 170 -8.32 -4.90 -14.11
C THR A 170 -8.91 -5.07 -15.50
N ILE A 171 -10.12 -4.55 -15.72
CA ILE A 171 -10.80 -4.52 -17.04
C ILE A 171 -10.03 -3.63 -18.01
#